data_AF-A0A0C2FCV8-F1
#
_entry.id   AF-A0A0C2FCV8-F1
#
_cell.length_a   1.000
_cell.length_b   1.000
_cell.length_c   1.000
_cell.angle_alpha   90.00
_cell.angle_beta   90.00
_cell.angle_gamma   90.00
#
_symmetry.space_group_name_H-M   'P 1'
#
loop_
_entity.id
_entity.type
_entity.pdbx_description
1 polymer ?
#
loop_
_entity_poly.entity_id
_entity_poly.type
_entity_poly.pdbx_seq_one_letter_code
_entity_poly.pdbx_strand_id
1 'polypeptide(L)'
;YSKDFVQLICDTQVLLDLIKQDGGSPIFTMIVDGSLGATYERTSNHEENTGSLVNPSVPRTHGDTSVHVSQIDYMVEVQDREIYVKPDGWQPTEIEKTIGKLIAENLVENGATLQLGIGTIPDTTLAAMRNHKDLGIHSEAVGDGVLDLIEMGVITGLKKSVMPGK
;
A
#
# COMPACT_ATOMS: atom_id res chain seq x y z
N TYR A 1 -0.84 17.44 20.52
CA TYR A 1 -0.16 16.65 19.47
C TYR A 1 0.38 17.64 18.47
N SER A 2 1.63 18.05 18.69
CA SER A 2 2.27 19.22 18.09
C SER A 2 2.82 18.89 16.71
N LYS A 3 2.63 19.81 15.76
CA LYS A 3 3.47 20.08 14.59
C LYS A 3 4.35 18.90 14.16
N ASP A 4 3.70 18.04 13.40
CA ASP A 4 4.14 17.52 12.10
C ASP A 4 5.39 16.62 12.08
N PHE A 5 5.17 15.34 12.42
CA PHE A 5 6.00 14.23 11.95
C PHE A 5 6.21 14.29 10.41
N VAL A 6 5.20 14.80 9.68
CA VAL A 6 5.27 15.12 8.24
C VAL A 6 6.39 16.12 7.94
N GLN A 7 6.50 17.21 8.72
CA GLN A 7 7.54 18.23 8.51
C GLN A 7 8.93 17.68 8.82
N LEU A 8 9.05 16.80 9.83
CA LEU A 8 10.31 16.18 10.21
C LEU A 8 10.85 15.21 9.14
N ILE A 9 9.97 14.49 8.42
CA ILE A 9 10.36 13.64 7.28
C ILE A 9 10.78 14.50 6.08
N CYS A 10 10.13 15.64 5.85
CA CYS A 10 10.48 16.54 4.73
C CYS A 10 11.90 17.12 4.82
N ASP A 11 12.47 17.21 6.02
CA ASP A 11 13.83 17.73 6.26
C ASP A 11 14.93 16.64 6.07
N THR A 12 14.56 15.42 5.69
CA THR A 12 15.49 14.29 5.54
C THR A 12 15.59 13.89 4.07
N GLN A 13 16.80 13.75 3.52
CA GLN A 13 17.04 13.27 2.16
C GLN A 13 16.27 11.97 1.87
N VAL A 14 15.24 12.07 1.03
CA VAL A 14 14.38 10.95 0.65
C VAL A 14 15.01 10.21 -0.54
N LEU A 15 15.14 8.88 -0.42
CA LEU A 15 15.54 8.00 -1.50
C LEU A 15 14.30 7.36 -2.13
N LEU A 16 13.91 7.82 -3.31
CA LEU A 16 12.70 7.37 -4.01
C LEU A 16 12.98 6.19 -4.94
N ASP A 17 12.32 5.05 -4.77
CA ASP A 17 12.30 3.98 -5.78
C ASP A 17 11.24 4.30 -6.87
N LEU A 18 11.65 4.31 -8.14
CA LEU A 18 10.91 4.77 -9.32
C LEU A 18 10.99 3.75 -10.48
N ILE A 19 10.11 3.81 -11.49
CA ILE A 19 10.15 2.95 -12.70
C ILE A 19 10.18 3.81 -13.96
N LYS A 20 11.06 3.51 -14.91
CA LYS A 20 11.12 4.16 -16.23
C LYS A 20 10.14 3.52 -17.20
N GLN A 21 9.38 4.33 -17.94
CA GLN A 21 8.51 3.85 -19.01
C GLN A 21 9.20 3.96 -20.38
N ASP A 22 9.11 2.92 -21.20
CA ASP A 22 9.45 3.00 -22.61
C ASP A 22 8.27 3.57 -23.41
N GLY A 23 8.49 4.70 -24.09
CA GLY A 23 7.53 5.33 -25.00
C GLY A 23 6.62 6.39 -24.37
N GLY A 24 7.12 7.63 -24.25
CA GLY A 24 6.37 8.80 -23.77
C GLY A 24 7.17 9.65 -22.79
N SER A 25 6.61 10.79 -22.34
CA SER A 25 7.23 11.61 -21.29
C SER A 25 7.44 10.77 -20.02
N PRO A 26 8.62 10.80 -19.40
CA PRO A 26 8.95 9.93 -18.27
C PRO A 26 8.14 10.31 -17.03
N ILE A 27 7.13 9.49 -16.73
CA ILE A 27 6.35 9.53 -15.49
C ILE A 27 6.81 8.35 -14.63
N PHE A 28 7.23 8.63 -13.41
CA PHE A 28 7.76 7.64 -12.48
C PHE A 28 6.78 7.39 -11.32
N THR A 29 6.76 6.18 -10.75
CA THR A 29 5.92 5.82 -9.59
C THR A 29 6.75 5.73 -8.32
N MET A 30 6.39 6.49 -7.29
CA MET A 30 7.04 6.56 -5.98
C MET A 30 6.73 5.33 -5.11
N ILE A 31 7.78 4.66 -4.64
CA ILE A 31 7.76 3.69 -3.52
C ILE A 31 8.72 4.15 -2.44
N VAL A 32 8.25 4.05 -1.20
CA VAL A 32 8.96 4.51 -0.01
C VAL A 32 9.06 3.36 0.98
N ASP A 33 10.28 3.08 1.44
CA ASP A 33 10.57 2.21 2.58
C ASP A 33 9.93 0.81 2.51
N GLY A 34 10.03 0.16 1.33
CA GLY A 34 9.51 -1.19 1.12
C GLY A 34 7.97 -1.30 1.13
N SER A 35 7.26 -0.17 1.24
CA SER A 35 5.81 -0.10 1.15
C SER A 35 5.38 0.46 -0.22
N LEU A 36 4.48 -0.24 -0.90
CA LEU A 36 3.85 0.18 -2.15
C LEU A 36 2.85 1.31 -1.87
N GLY A 37 3.32 2.51 -1.48
CA GLY A 37 2.44 3.61 -1.07
C GLY A 37 3.10 4.98 -1.06
N ALA A 38 2.29 6.02 -1.30
CA ALA A 38 2.68 7.44 -1.33
C ALA A 38 2.41 8.14 0.01
N THR A 39 2.84 7.53 1.13
CA THR A 39 2.28 7.88 2.44
C THR A 39 2.76 9.24 2.98
N TYR A 40 3.96 9.71 2.63
CA TYR A 40 4.52 10.93 3.26
C TYR A 40 5.40 11.84 2.39
N GLU A 41 5.68 11.53 1.12
CA GLU A 41 6.87 12.12 0.46
C GLU A 41 6.60 13.13 -0.65
N ARG A 42 5.32 13.42 -0.94
CA ARG A 42 4.96 14.46 -1.92
C ARG A 42 5.04 15.88 -1.35
N THR A 43 5.48 16.04 -0.09
CA THR A 43 5.59 17.33 0.60
C THR A 43 6.97 17.97 0.52
N SER A 44 7.90 17.45 -0.29
CA SER A 44 9.15 18.15 -0.55
C SER A 44 8.88 19.43 -1.35
N ASN A 45 9.07 20.58 -0.70
CA ASN A 45 9.19 21.85 -1.39
C ASN A 45 10.46 21.81 -2.26
N HIS A 46 10.43 22.49 -3.40
CA HIS A 46 11.51 22.62 -4.40
C HIS A 46 12.87 23.16 -3.88
N GLU A 47 13.06 23.27 -2.56
CA GLU A 47 14.25 23.82 -1.93
C GLU A 47 15.31 22.75 -1.58
N GLU A 48 14.98 21.46 -1.67
CA GLU A 48 15.90 20.35 -1.38
C GLU A 48 16.20 19.46 -2.60
N ASN A 49 17.47 19.05 -2.74
CA ASN A 49 17.93 18.15 -3.80
C ASN A 49 17.25 16.76 -3.68
N THR A 50 16.47 16.37 -4.68
CA THR A 50 15.72 15.11 -4.73
C THR A 50 16.48 14.03 -5.52
N GLY A 51 16.80 12.91 -4.87
CA GLY A 51 17.43 11.75 -5.48
C GLY A 51 16.47 10.57 -5.64
N SER A 52 16.63 9.81 -6.73
CA SER A 52 15.82 8.61 -6.99
C SER A 52 16.64 7.42 -7.47
N LEU A 53 16.24 6.23 -7.03
CA LEU A 53 16.58 4.95 -7.63
C LEU A 53 15.50 4.56 -8.64
N VAL A 54 15.88 4.15 -9.85
CA VAL A 54 14.94 3.61 -10.83
C VAL A 54 15.09 2.10 -10.90
N ASN A 55 14.09 1.37 -10.42
CA ASN A 55 14.04 -0.08 -10.35
C ASN A 55 12.86 -0.63 -11.20
N PRO A 56 13.10 -1.39 -12.27
CA PRO A 56 12.05 -1.96 -13.11
C PRO A 56 11.21 -3.04 -12.42
N SER A 57 11.69 -3.61 -11.31
CA SER A 57 10.95 -4.63 -10.53
C SER A 57 9.77 -4.03 -9.79
N VAL A 58 9.84 -2.73 -9.44
CA VAL A 58 8.77 -1.98 -8.76
C VAL A 58 7.52 -1.98 -9.65
N PRO A 59 6.32 -2.29 -9.14
CA PRO A 59 5.09 -2.21 -9.92
C PRO A 59 4.56 -0.78 -9.99
N ARG A 60 3.96 -0.42 -11.12
CA ARG A 60 3.25 0.86 -11.28
C ARG A 60 1.90 0.80 -10.57
N THR A 61 1.74 1.63 -9.55
CA THR A 61 0.47 1.81 -8.84
C THR A 61 -0.33 2.98 -9.41
N HIS A 62 -1.64 2.96 -9.20
CA HIS A 62 -2.53 4.09 -9.50
C HIS A 62 -2.71 4.95 -8.24
N GLY A 63 -3.15 6.20 -8.42
CA GLY A 63 -3.33 7.15 -7.33
C GLY A 63 -2.30 8.28 -7.39
N ASP A 64 -2.06 8.94 -6.26
CA ASP A 64 -1.13 10.05 -6.17
C ASP A 64 0.32 9.58 -5.95
N THR A 65 0.76 8.66 -6.81
CA THR A 65 2.07 8.01 -6.74
C THR A 65 3.01 8.45 -7.86
N SER A 66 2.52 9.30 -8.79
CA SER A 66 3.27 9.70 -9.98
C SER A 66 4.07 10.99 -9.80
N VAL A 67 5.35 10.96 -10.17
CA VAL A 67 6.27 12.11 -10.19
C VAL A 67 6.80 12.33 -11.61
N HIS A 68 6.85 13.58 -12.05
CA HIS A 68 7.44 13.94 -13.35
C HIS A 68 8.95 14.06 -13.23
N VAL A 69 9.71 13.63 -14.24
CA VAL A 69 11.19 13.66 -14.22
C VAL A 69 11.80 15.02 -13.87
N SER A 70 11.12 16.11 -14.23
CA SER A 70 11.61 17.47 -13.95
C SER A 70 11.61 17.83 -12.46
N GLN A 71 11.03 16.98 -11.61
CA GLN A 71 11.02 17.11 -10.16
C GLN A 71 12.12 16.25 -9.50
N ILE A 72 13.04 15.67 -10.29
CA ILE A 72 14.11 14.80 -9.81
C ILE A 72 15.46 15.42 -10.19
N ASP A 73 16.32 15.70 -9.19
CA ASP A 73 17.65 16.27 -9.41
C ASP A 73 18.68 15.20 -9.77
N TYR A 74 18.57 14.01 -9.17
CA TYR A 74 19.49 12.89 -9.39
C TYR A 74 18.75 11.57 -9.55
N MET A 75 19.21 10.73 -10.48
CA MET A 75 18.59 9.44 -10.78
C MET A 75 19.64 8.35 -10.95
N VAL A 76 19.43 7.19 -10.32
CA VAL A 76 20.30 6.02 -10.40
C VAL A 76 19.48 4.82 -10.87
N GLU A 77 19.74 4.33 -12.08
CA GLU A 77 19.07 3.13 -12.59
C GLU A 77 19.68 1.86 -11.94
N VAL A 78 18.83 0.97 -11.44
CA VAL A 78 19.18 -0.36 -10.92
C VAL A 78 18.42 -1.42 -11.70
N GLN A 79 19.08 -2.50 -12.12
CA GLN A 79 18.43 -3.56 -12.91
C GLN A 79 18.15 -4.84 -12.10
N ASP A 80 18.95 -5.10 -11.07
CA ASP A 80 18.95 -6.38 -10.34
C ASP A 80 18.55 -6.23 -8.86
N ARG A 81 17.69 -5.26 -8.54
CA ARG A 81 17.19 -5.05 -7.17
C ARG A 81 15.78 -5.64 -7.03
N GLU A 82 15.67 -6.75 -6.32
CA GLU A 82 14.37 -7.32 -5.97
C GLU A 82 13.62 -6.43 -4.97
N ILE A 83 12.29 -6.41 -5.06
CA ILE A 83 11.46 -5.78 -4.03
C ILE A 83 11.52 -6.67 -2.79
N TYR A 84 11.62 -6.05 -1.63
CA TYR A 84 11.45 -6.78 -0.38
C TYR A 84 10.05 -7.41 -0.31
N VAL A 85 10.02 -8.73 -0.21
CA VAL A 85 8.80 -9.49 0.06
C VAL A 85 8.88 -10.01 1.48
N LYS A 86 7.77 -9.90 2.22
CA LYS A 86 7.66 -10.50 3.54
C LYS A 86 7.95 -12.01 3.42
N PRO A 87 8.85 -12.59 4.24
CA PRO A 87 9.13 -14.01 4.20
C PRO A 87 7.87 -14.85 4.46
N ASP A 88 7.71 -15.93 3.70
CA ASP A 88 6.72 -16.96 3.96
C ASP A 88 6.95 -17.60 5.35
N GLY A 89 5.88 -17.99 6.04
CA GLY A 89 5.98 -18.89 7.20
C GLY A 89 5.29 -18.44 8.49
N TRP A 90 4.53 -17.35 8.49
CA TRP A 90 3.72 -16.96 9.66
C TRP A 90 2.43 -17.76 9.66
N GLN A 91 2.47 -18.96 10.22
CA GLN A 91 1.29 -19.80 10.38
C GLN A 91 0.48 -19.30 11.58
N PRO A 92 -0.82 -19.00 11.41
CA PRO A 92 -1.63 -18.52 12.51
C PRO A 92 -1.88 -19.64 13.52
N THR A 93 -1.74 -19.29 14.79
CA THR A 93 -2.14 -20.13 15.93
C THR A 93 -3.66 -20.30 15.97
N GLU A 94 -4.13 -21.31 16.69
CA GLU A 94 -5.58 -21.52 16.89
C GLU A 94 -6.26 -20.35 17.62
N ILE A 95 -5.52 -19.64 18.47
CA ILE A 95 -6.00 -18.43 19.15
C ILE A 95 -6.23 -17.32 18.12
N GLU A 96 -5.28 -17.06 17.22
CA GLU A 96 -5.42 -16.03 16.19
C GLU A 96 -6.51 -16.35 15.18
N LYS A 97 -6.69 -17.62 14.83
CA LYS A 97 -7.84 -18.07 14.01
C LYS A 97 -9.16 -17.81 14.72
N THR A 98 -9.22 -18.09 16.01
CA THR A 98 -10.43 -17.84 16.83
C THR A 98 -10.73 -16.35 16.90
N ILE A 99 -9.72 -15.51 17.13
CA ILE A 99 -9.87 -14.04 17.14
C ILE A 99 -10.41 -13.57 15.78
N GLY A 100 -9.79 -13.98 14.68
CA GLY A 100 -10.21 -13.56 13.34
C GLY A 100 -11.65 -13.97 13.02
N LYS A 101 -12.03 -15.19 13.39
CA LYS A 101 -13.41 -15.68 13.24
C LYS A 101 -14.41 -14.85 14.06
N LEU A 102 -14.09 -14.57 15.32
CA LEU A 102 -14.97 -13.78 16.18
C LEU A 102 -15.16 -12.37 15.66
N ILE A 103 -14.10 -11.73 15.16
CA ILE A 103 -14.18 -10.40 14.54
C ILE A 103 -15.07 -10.46 13.30
N ALA A 104 -14.79 -11.38 12.37
CA ALA A 104 -15.54 -11.50 11.13
C ALA A 104 -17.04 -11.78 11.37
N GLU A 105 -17.36 -12.74 12.24
CA GLU A 105 -18.75 -13.19 12.44
C GLU A 105 -19.60 -12.24 13.29
N ASN A 106 -19.00 -11.52 14.24
CA ASN A 106 -19.76 -10.76 15.23
C ASN A 106 -19.67 -9.24 15.05
N LEU A 107 -18.65 -8.74 14.35
CA LEU A 107 -18.37 -7.29 14.27
C LEU A 107 -18.47 -6.73 12.85
N VAL A 108 -18.35 -7.58 11.82
CA VAL A 108 -18.31 -7.12 10.43
C VAL A 108 -19.63 -7.42 9.73
N GLU A 109 -20.20 -6.37 9.15
CA GLU A 109 -21.42 -6.46 8.36
C GLU A 109 -21.10 -6.44 6.85
N ASN A 110 -22.01 -6.98 6.04
CA ASN A 110 -21.93 -6.85 4.59
C ASN A 110 -21.97 -5.37 4.19
N GLY A 111 -21.07 -4.95 3.31
CA GLY A 111 -20.91 -3.54 2.94
C GLY A 111 -19.98 -2.72 3.81
N ALA A 112 -19.38 -3.31 4.85
CA ALA A 112 -18.41 -2.61 5.70
C ALA A 112 -17.17 -2.18 4.90
N THR A 113 -16.59 -1.03 5.27
CA THR A 113 -15.29 -0.57 4.77
C THR A 113 -14.24 -0.84 5.84
N LEU A 114 -13.24 -1.67 5.53
CA LEU A 114 -12.27 -2.19 6.47
C LEU A 114 -10.97 -1.38 6.46
N GLN A 115 -10.41 -1.19 7.66
CA GLN A 115 -9.06 -0.71 7.90
C GLN A 115 -8.33 -1.75 8.75
N LEU A 116 -7.23 -2.29 8.23
CA LEU A 116 -6.53 -3.45 8.81
C LEU A 116 -5.02 -3.27 8.61
N GLY A 117 -4.23 -3.68 9.59
CA GLY A 117 -2.77 -3.76 9.44
C GLY A 117 -2.32 -5.02 8.71
N ILE A 118 -1.02 -5.25 8.68
CA ILE A 118 -0.40 -6.50 8.19
C ILE A 118 -0.11 -7.42 9.38
N GLY A 119 -0.38 -8.72 9.26
CA GLY A 119 -0.04 -9.71 10.27
C GLY A 119 -1.04 -10.85 10.36
N THR A 120 -0.73 -11.83 11.19
CA THR A 120 -1.52 -13.07 11.35
C THR A 120 -2.97 -12.81 11.73
N ILE A 121 -3.26 -11.86 12.62
CA ILE A 121 -4.64 -11.55 13.04
C ILE A 121 -5.45 -10.89 11.90
N PRO A 122 -4.96 -9.83 11.21
CA PRO A 122 -5.61 -9.33 9.99
C PRO A 122 -5.83 -10.42 8.94
N ASP A 123 -4.83 -11.27 8.70
CA ASP A 123 -4.89 -12.33 7.70
C ASP A 123 -5.96 -13.38 8.06
N THR A 124 -6.05 -13.82 9.32
CA THR A 124 -7.08 -14.76 9.77
C THR A 124 -8.47 -14.14 9.77
N THR A 125 -8.56 -12.85 10.08
CA THR A 125 -9.80 -12.07 10.02
C THR A 125 -10.34 -12.04 8.58
N LEU A 126 -9.49 -11.70 7.60
CA LEU A 126 -9.84 -11.73 6.18
C LEU A 126 -10.20 -13.15 5.71
N ALA A 127 -9.43 -14.17 6.14
CA ALA A 127 -9.73 -15.55 5.79
C ALA A 127 -11.13 -16.02 6.27
N ALA A 128 -11.59 -15.50 7.41
CA ALA A 128 -12.92 -15.77 7.94
C ALA A 128 -14.04 -14.96 7.25
N MET A 129 -13.70 -13.96 6.42
CA MET A 129 -14.67 -13.09 5.75
C MET A 129 -15.19 -13.62 4.41
N ARG A 130 -14.79 -14.82 3.98
CA ARG A 130 -15.16 -15.40 2.66
C ARG A 130 -16.66 -15.44 2.33
N ASN A 131 -17.54 -15.40 3.33
CA ASN A 131 -19.00 -15.40 3.13
C ASN A 131 -19.64 -13.99 3.17
N HIS A 132 -18.86 -12.95 3.43
CA HIS A 132 -19.32 -11.57 3.40
C HIS A 132 -19.52 -11.09 1.96
N LYS A 133 -20.18 -9.94 1.81
CA LYS A 133 -20.51 -9.35 0.51
C LYS A 133 -20.30 -7.85 0.53
N ASP A 134 -19.89 -7.34 -0.62
CA ASP A 134 -19.73 -5.91 -0.91
C ASP A 134 -18.80 -5.17 0.05
N LEU A 135 -17.80 -5.87 0.60
CA LEU A 135 -16.83 -5.23 1.48
C LEU A 135 -16.00 -4.19 0.71
N GLY A 136 -15.54 -3.17 1.41
CA GLY A 136 -14.60 -2.18 0.91
C GLY A 136 -13.31 -2.17 1.73
N ILE A 137 -12.23 -1.65 1.16
CA ILE A 137 -10.96 -1.43 1.85
C ILE A 137 -10.64 0.07 1.84
N HIS A 138 -10.26 0.60 3.00
CA HIS A 138 -9.64 1.92 3.14
C HIS A 138 -8.62 1.82 4.28
N SER A 139 -7.38 1.49 3.93
CA SER A 139 -6.33 1.16 4.89
C SER A 139 -5.01 1.83 4.51
N GLU A 140 -4.14 2.04 5.49
CA GLU A 140 -2.77 2.52 5.24
C GLU A 140 -1.93 1.46 4.53
N ALA A 141 -2.20 0.19 4.83
CA ALA A 141 -1.47 -0.97 4.32
C ALA A 141 -2.46 -2.09 3.99
N VAL A 142 -2.13 -2.87 2.96
CA VAL A 142 -2.90 -4.04 2.52
C VAL A 142 -1.94 -5.22 2.38
N GLY A 143 -2.36 -6.37 2.91
CA GLY A 143 -1.64 -7.64 2.76
C GLY A 143 -2.34 -8.58 1.78
N ASP A 144 -1.70 -9.72 1.50
CA ASP A 144 -2.13 -10.67 0.47
C ASP A 144 -3.55 -11.22 0.68
N GLY A 145 -4.01 -11.32 1.93
CA GLY A 145 -5.38 -11.77 2.24
C GLY A 145 -6.49 -10.91 1.62
N VAL A 146 -6.19 -9.66 1.23
CA VAL A 146 -7.13 -8.79 0.52
C VAL A 146 -7.32 -9.25 -0.93
N LEU A 147 -6.25 -9.72 -1.59
CA LEU A 147 -6.29 -10.14 -3.00
C LEU A 147 -7.25 -11.31 -3.18
N ASP A 148 -7.15 -12.34 -2.33
CA ASP A 148 -8.06 -13.48 -2.29
C ASP A 148 -9.54 -13.08 -2.29
N LEU A 149 -9.90 -12.10 -1.45
CA LEU A 149 -11.28 -11.66 -1.29
C LEU A 149 -11.75 -10.74 -2.42
N ILE A 150 -10.84 -10.01 -3.07
CA ILE A 150 -11.14 -9.25 -4.30
C ILE A 150 -11.45 -10.24 -5.44
N GLU A 151 -10.60 -11.25 -5.63
CA GLU A 151 -10.78 -12.26 -6.69
C GLU A 151 -12.08 -13.07 -6.49
N MET A 152 -12.48 -13.32 -5.25
CA MET A 152 -13.75 -13.96 -4.90
C MET A 152 -14.97 -13.03 -5.07
N GLY A 153 -14.79 -11.73 -5.32
CA GLY A 153 -15.86 -10.75 -5.39
C GLY A 153 -16.50 -10.42 -4.03
N VAL A 154 -15.85 -10.80 -2.92
CA VAL A 154 -16.27 -10.47 -1.55
C VAL A 154 -15.97 -8.99 -1.26
N ILE A 155 -14.78 -8.54 -1.65
CA ILE A 155 -14.39 -7.13 -1.63
C ILE A 155 -14.68 -6.54 -3.01
N THR A 156 -15.60 -5.58 -3.06
CA THR A 156 -15.99 -4.88 -4.30
C THR A 156 -15.79 -3.37 -4.18
N GLY A 157 -15.73 -2.82 -2.96
CA GLY A 157 -15.65 -1.38 -2.73
C GLY A 157 -16.89 -0.60 -3.15
N LEU A 158 -17.95 -1.24 -3.65
CA LEU A 158 -19.10 -0.55 -4.23
C LEU A 158 -19.95 0.23 -3.21
N LYS A 159 -19.90 -0.17 -1.93
CA LYS A 159 -20.62 0.48 -0.83
C LYS A 159 -19.79 1.52 -0.07
N LYS A 160 -18.53 1.76 -0.48
CA LYS A 160 -17.70 2.79 0.14
C LYS A 160 -18.32 4.17 -0.07
N SER A 161 -18.34 4.99 0.98
CA SER A 161 -18.79 6.38 0.90
C SER A 161 -17.80 7.28 0.15
N VAL A 162 -16.52 6.92 0.17
CA VAL A 162 -15.42 7.63 -0.50
C VAL A 162 -14.73 6.68 -1.47
N MET A 163 -14.52 7.12 -2.71
CA MET A 163 -13.92 6.33 -3.79
C MET A 163 -14.62 4.95 -3.99
N PRO A 164 -15.91 4.93 -4.35
CA PRO A 164 -16.63 3.67 -4.59
C PRO A 164 -16.04 2.90 -5.78
N GLY A 165 -15.99 1.58 -5.66
CA GLY A 165 -15.44 0.66 -6.67
C GLY A 165 -13.92 0.69 -6.79
N LYS A 166 -13.24 1.35 -5.84
CA LYS A 166 -11.78 1.38 -5.71
C LYS A 166 -11.35 0.83 -4.36
#